data_AF-A0AA39IQD0-F1
#
_entry.id   AF-A0AA39IQD0-F1
#
_cell.length_a   1.000
_cell.length_b   1.000
_cell.length_c   1.000
_cell.angle_alpha   90.00
_cell.angle_beta   90.00
_cell.angle_gamma   90.00
#
_symmetry.space_group_name_H-M   'P 1'
#
loop_
_entity.id
_entity.type
_entity.pdbx_description
1 polymer ?
#
loop_
_entity_poly.entity_id
_entity_poly.type
_entity_poly.pdbx_seq_one_letter_code
_entity_poly.pdbx_strand_id
1 'polypeptide(L)'
;MDLLPYDLVEHLVQFLPRKDLETITIVACERPELSNWQLMAEQHLDERYLLDIRIFVQDQNKPEGTAKHVKLEEGEEIDDKNEEIQVYVEKHRFTGELVGPWDFKKLQYASLRDVSISFHPWKVNKKHRPWEKQKLLSILSLPVATRGDSNTRSSLSVNNHYHWISTRLDSRVIDLGMEVIQVIQKTFAKLDIHTSTNGTNLRVEDSTRDYINHEAFLEDLRFSYRVIRNERFSQGIVTLFKERRSTPLTVEIPPDSLSYRNIQEILEHWKNSDGYVAGHKELHMQMSSDKWSTLQFKWKGKHDYLPHPLKRSSLLLSINCLKIVKFESWHLPVNFDWIDSVINDWKTRAGMYLYGSSRKIKLVMEREDWDKLEQKYWSSRMTEDRFQQRRHLAVIAHPSNLSSIELRKYRIGYMVMAEKKVKNLRLGALESFISEWMKRSGDFVVGQLRKVTVGLSFTVWERISNDRQAFYVHPHANSRLKIQASRDCDLYTMSVVSIDPETVKDWNLELLFGAE
;
A
#
# COMPACT_ATOMS: atom_id res chain seq x y z
N MET A 1 -30.19 24.65 14.90
CA MET A 1 -30.86 23.43 14.40
C MET A 1 -31.66 22.79 15.53
N ASP A 2 -32.21 23.63 16.41
CA ASP A 2 -32.45 23.23 17.80
C ASP A 2 -33.90 22.77 18.00
N LEU A 3 -34.71 22.83 16.93
CA LEU A 3 -36.13 22.49 16.87
C LEU A 3 -36.43 21.51 15.73
N LEU A 4 -35.43 20.73 15.27
CA LEU A 4 -35.71 19.70 14.28
C LEU A 4 -36.61 18.61 14.91
N PRO A 5 -37.66 18.16 14.20
CA PRO A 5 -38.45 17.01 14.63
C PRO A 5 -37.57 15.79 14.87
N TYR A 6 -37.97 14.96 15.82
CA TYR A 6 -37.23 13.75 16.23
C TYR A 6 -36.83 12.87 15.03
N ASP A 7 -37.77 12.60 14.12
CA ASP A 7 -37.54 11.77 12.93
C ASP A 7 -36.46 12.35 11.99
N LEU A 8 -36.37 13.68 11.91
CA LEU A 8 -35.34 14.33 11.10
C LEU A 8 -33.98 14.27 11.80
N VAL A 9 -33.94 14.39 13.13
CA VAL A 9 -32.72 14.19 13.91
C VAL A 9 -32.24 12.75 13.76
N GLU A 10 -33.13 11.75 13.87
CA GLU A 10 -32.81 10.34 13.60
C GLU A 10 -32.18 10.15 12.23
N HIS A 11 -32.84 10.70 11.21
CA HIS A 11 -32.39 10.59 9.83
C HIS A 11 -31.03 11.26 9.59
N LEU A 12 -30.72 12.35 10.26
CA LEU A 12 -29.41 13.01 10.15
C LEU A 12 -28.34 12.24 10.93
N VAL A 13 -28.64 11.88 12.17
CA VAL A 13 -27.74 11.17 13.09
C VAL A 13 -27.27 9.88 12.47
N GLN A 14 -28.10 9.12 11.74
CA GLN A 14 -27.68 7.85 11.12
C GLN A 14 -26.48 7.98 10.15
N PHE A 15 -26.26 9.15 9.55
CA PHE A 15 -25.18 9.38 8.57
C PHE A 15 -23.92 9.98 9.20
N LEU A 16 -23.98 10.38 10.47
CA LEU A 16 -22.85 11.04 11.12
C LEU A 16 -21.80 10.03 11.59
N PRO A 17 -20.50 10.31 11.41
CA PRO A 17 -19.43 9.55 12.03
C PRO A 17 -19.56 9.49 13.55
N ARG A 18 -19.08 8.42 14.16
CA ARG A 18 -19.10 8.21 15.62
C ARG A 18 -18.54 9.39 16.40
N LYS A 19 -17.41 9.94 15.95
CA LYS A 19 -16.77 11.11 16.61
C LYS A 19 -17.68 12.35 16.63
N ASP A 20 -18.46 12.54 15.57
CA ASP A 20 -19.39 13.65 15.48
C ASP A 20 -20.57 13.41 16.41
N LEU A 21 -21.02 12.16 16.57
CA LEU A 21 -22.02 11.80 17.59
C LEU A 21 -21.52 12.00 19.02
N GLU A 22 -20.28 11.62 19.32
CA GLU A 22 -19.65 11.87 20.63
C GLU A 22 -19.61 13.38 20.91
N THR A 23 -19.23 14.17 19.89
CA THR A 23 -19.23 15.64 19.98
C THR A 23 -20.63 16.20 20.20
N ILE A 24 -21.63 15.71 19.46
CA ILE A 24 -23.04 16.12 19.63
C ILE A 24 -23.53 15.77 21.03
N THR A 25 -23.22 14.58 21.55
CA THR A 25 -23.62 14.15 22.90
C THR A 25 -23.07 15.11 23.95
N ILE A 26 -21.78 15.47 23.85
CA ILE A 26 -21.13 16.41 24.77
C ILE A 26 -21.77 17.79 24.69
N VAL A 27 -21.95 18.33 23.47
CA VAL A 27 -22.49 19.69 23.26
C VAL A 27 -23.98 19.77 23.65
N ALA A 28 -24.76 18.73 23.37
CA ALA A 28 -26.19 18.69 23.67
C ALA A 28 -26.47 18.49 25.16
N CYS A 29 -25.58 17.81 25.90
CA CYS A 29 -25.69 17.69 27.36
C CYS A 29 -25.66 19.05 28.08
N GLU A 30 -24.99 20.05 27.51
CA GLU A 30 -24.93 21.41 28.06
C GLU A 30 -26.13 22.30 27.66
N ARG A 31 -27.03 21.81 26.80
CA ARG A 31 -28.10 22.60 26.18
C ARG A 31 -29.43 21.83 26.15
N PRO A 32 -30.33 22.07 27.12
CA PRO A 32 -31.62 21.36 27.22
C PRO A 32 -32.47 21.42 25.95
N GLU A 33 -32.32 22.49 25.14
CA GLU A 33 -33.00 22.66 23.85
C GLU A 33 -32.59 21.58 22.83
N LEU A 34 -31.45 20.91 23.01
CA LEU A 34 -30.93 19.85 22.14
C LEU A 34 -31.21 18.43 22.66
N SER A 35 -32.17 18.26 23.57
CA SER A 35 -32.52 16.95 24.16
C SER A 35 -32.75 15.83 23.13
N ASN A 36 -33.42 16.11 22.00
CA ASN A 36 -33.60 15.14 20.91
C ASN A 36 -32.25 14.72 20.29
N TRP A 37 -31.33 15.66 20.09
CA TRP A 37 -30.01 15.38 19.54
C TRP A 37 -29.16 14.56 20.52
N GLN A 38 -29.20 14.90 21.81
CA GLN A 38 -28.53 14.14 22.85
C GLN A 38 -29.04 12.70 22.87
N LEU A 39 -30.35 12.51 23.01
CA LEU A 39 -30.99 11.20 23.10
C LEU A 39 -30.63 10.33 21.89
N MET A 40 -30.68 10.89 20.68
CA MET A 40 -30.35 10.15 19.46
C MET A 40 -28.87 9.86 19.32
N ALA A 41 -28.00 10.80 19.67
CA ALA A 41 -26.57 10.57 19.61
C ALA A 41 -26.16 9.47 20.61
N GLU A 42 -26.65 9.51 21.86
CA GLU A 42 -26.43 8.48 22.87
C GLU A 42 -26.95 7.12 22.41
N GLN A 43 -28.19 7.07 21.93
CA GLN A 43 -28.78 5.82 21.45
C GLN A 43 -28.00 5.22 20.28
N HIS A 44 -27.55 6.05 19.32
CA HIS A 44 -26.70 5.55 18.24
C HIS A 44 -25.30 5.16 18.72
N LEU A 45 -24.72 5.82 19.72
CA LEU A 45 -23.42 5.43 20.26
C LEU A 45 -23.45 4.06 20.94
N ASP A 46 -24.57 3.74 21.58
CA ASP A 46 -24.81 2.49 22.31
C ASP A 46 -25.29 1.36 21.40
N GLU A 47 -26.22 1.64 20.49
CA GLU A 47 -26.91 0.61 19.72
C GLU A 47 -26.35 0.38 18.33
N ARG A 48 -25.50 1.26 17.79
CA ARG A 48 -24.99 1.07 16.43
C ARG A 48 -24.08 -0.15 16.32
N TYR A 49 -24.13 -0.79 15.16
CA TYR A 49 -23.32 -1.95 14.82
C TYR A 49 -22.94 -1.98 13.35
N LEU A 50 -21.91 -2.77 13.07
CA LEU A 50 -21.36 -2.99 11.74
C LEU A 50 -21.85 -4.33 11.21
N LEU A 51 -22.12 -4.38 9.91
CA LEU A 51 -22.56 -5.58 9.21
C LEU A 51 -21.49 -6.06 8.24
N ASP A 52 -21.20 -7.36 8.32
CA ASP A 52 -20.45 -8.10 7.31
C ASP A 52 -21.42 -9.00 6.55
N ILE A 53 -21.58 -8.75 5.26
CA ILE A 53 -22.56 -9.42 4.42
C ILE A 53 -21.82 -10.27 3.39
N ARG A 54 -22.15 -11.57 3.34
CA ARG A 54 -21.69 -12.48 2.28
C ARG A 54 -22.89 -12.93 1.47
N ILE A 55 -22.85 -12.65 0.18
CA ILE A 55 -23.90 -12.97 -0.79
C ILE A 55 -23.33 -14.02 -1.73
N PHE A 56 -23.99 -15.15 -1.80
CA PHE A 56 -23.67 -16.21 -2.76
C PHE A 56 -24.80 -16.24 -3.79
N VAL A 57 -24.44 -15.97 -5.05
CA VAL A 57 -25.38 -16.07 -6.18
C VAL A 57 -25.08 -17.36 -6.90
N GLN A 58 -26.08 -18.26 -6.93
CA GLN A 58 -25.88 -19.63 -7.40
C GLN A 58 -26.82 -19.97 -8.56
N ASP A 59 -26.27 -20.72 -9.52
CA ASP A 59 -27.00 -21.41 -10.58
C ASP A 59 -27.49 -22.79 -10.07
N GLN A 60 -28.81 -22.96 -9.88
CA GLN A 60 -29.38 -24.23 -9.41
C GLN A 60 -29.51 -25.28 -10.54
N ASN A 61 -29.39 -24.88 -11.80
CA ASN A 61 -29.65 -25.76 -12.94
C ASN A 61 -28.49 -26.70 -13.25
N LYS A 62 -27.36 -26.61 -12.52
CA LYS A 62 -26.22 -27.52 -12.67
C LYS A 62 -26.32 -28.67 -11.67
N PRO A 63 -26.55 -29.92 -12.12
CA PRO A 63 -26.58 -31.07 -11.23
C PRO A 63 -25.23 -31.24 -10.53
N GLU A 64 -25.28 -31.37 -9.20
CA GLU A 64 -24.12 -31.71 -8.39
C GLU A 64 -23.63 -33.12 -8.77
N GLY A 65 -22.45 -33.19 -9.38
CA GLY A 65 -21.65 -34.42 -9.34
C GLY A 65 -21.48 -35.22 -10.63
N THR A 66 -21.96 -34.78 -11.80
CA THR A 66 -21.65 -35.48 -13.06
C THR A 66 -21.10 -34.57 -14.14
N ALA A 67 -19.77 -34.49 -14.22
CA ALA A 67 -19.07 -34.24 -15.48
C ALA A 67 -19.19 -35.44 -16.46
N LYS A 68 -20.27 -36.22 -16.39
CA LYS A 68 -20.68 -37.13 -17.44
C LYS A 68 -21.69 -36.34 -18.26
N HIS A 69 -21.37 -36.12 -19.53
CA HIS A 69 -22.28 -35.61 -20.55
C HIS A 69 -23.57 -36.45 -20.56
N VAL A 70 -24.54 -36.10 -19.72
CA VAL A 70 -25.89 -36.63 -19.83
C VAL A 70 -26.48 -35.92 -21.04
N LYS A 71 -26.71 -36.67 -22.11
CA LYS A 71 -27.57 -36.23 -23.21
C LYS A 71 -28.95 -36.06 -22.59
N LEU A 72 -29.38 -34.81 -22.40
CA LEU A 72 -30.77 -34.52 -22.08
C LEU A 72 -31.62 -35.02 -23.27
N GLU A 73 -32.55 -35.93 -22.99
CA GLU A 73 -33.55 -36.35 -23.96
C GLU A 73 -34.46 -35.14 -24.25
N GLU A 74 -34.74 -34.89 -25.54
CA GLU A 74 -35.59 -33.78 -26.00
C GLU A 74 -37.00 -33.94 -25.41
N GLY A 75 -37.37 -33.12 -24.41
CA GLY A 75 -38.78 -33.03 -23.99
C GLY A 75 -39.08 -32.62 -22.55
N GLU A 76 -38.11 -32.59 -21.62
CA GLU A 76 -38.39 -32.12 -20.26
C GLU A 76 -38.34 -30.57 -20.19
N GLU A 77 -39.50 -29.94 -19.96
CA GLU A 77 -39.59 -28.53 -19.56
C GLU A 77 -38.85 -28.33 -18.25
N ILE A 78 -37.69 -27.68 -18.31
CA ILE A 78 -36.95 -27.22 -17.12
C ILE A 78 -37.82 -26.17 -16.43
N ASP A 79 -38.32 -26.47 -15.24
CA ASP A 79 -39.10 -25.54 -14.42
C ASP A 79 -38.23 -24.30 -14.11
N ASP A 80 -38.58 -23.19 -14.74
CA ASP A 80 -37.69 -22.05 -15.03
C ASP A 80 -37.38 -21.14 -13.82
N LYS A 81 -37.57 -21.63 -12.58
CA LYS A 81 -38.04 -20.74 -11.49
C LYS A 81 -37.18 -20.48 -10.26
N ASN A 82 -36.07 -21.18 -9.98
CA ASN A 82 -35.41 -20.95 -8.68
C ASN A 82 -33.93 -20.57 -8.80
N GLU A 83 -33.66 -19.32 -9.18
CA GLU A 83 -32.43 -18.65 -8.78
C GLU A 83 -32.46 -18.45 -7.25
N GLU A 84 -31.47 -18.97 -6.54
CA GLU A 84 -31.37 -18.83 -5.10
C GLU A 84 -30.18 -17.93 -4.73
N ILE A 85 -30.49 -16.83 -4.06
CA ILE A 85 -29.49 -16.01 -3.39
C ILE A 85 -29.38 -16.50 -1.95
N GLN A 86 -28.18 -16.89 -1.55
CA GLN A 86 -27.88 -17.18 -0.16
C GLN A 86 -27.17 -15.98 0.45
N VAL A 87 -27.72 -15.47 1.56
CA VAL A 87 -27.16 -14.30 2.26
C VAL A 87 -26.81 -14.71 3.67
N TYR A 88 -25.60 -14.35 4.08
CA TYR A 88 -25.10 -14.50 5.43
C TYR A 88 -24.72 -13.13 5.96
N VAL A 89 -25.23 -12.76 7.14
CA VAL A 89 -24.98 -11.45 7.74
C VAL A 89 -24.48 -11.63 9.17
N GLU A 90 -23.26 -11.15 9.42
CA GLU A 90 -22.64 -11.11 10.74
C GLU A 90 -22.75 -9.69 11.31
N LYS A 91 -23.06 -9.62 12.60
CA LYS A 91 -23.15 -8.37 13.36
C LYS A 91 -21.89 -8.20 14.19
N HIS A 92 -21.27 -7.04 14.08
CA HIS A 92 -20.09 -6.65 14.84
C HIS A 92 -20.33 -5.37 15.62
N ARG A 93 -19.71 -5.25 16.80
CA ARG A 93 -19.55 -3.96 17.47
C ARG A 93 -18.52 -3.10 16.72
N PHE A 94 -18.49 -1.80 16.95
CA PHE A 94 -17.45 -0.92 16.37
C PHE A 94 -16.03 -1.24 16.83
N THR A 95 -15.89 -1.88 17.99
CA THR A 95 -14.62 -2.44 18.46
C THR A 95 -14.09 -3.56 17.55
N GLY A 96 -14.92 -4.06 16.63
CA GLY A 96 -14.65 -5.20 15.75
C GLY A 96 -15.12 -6.54 16.31
N GLU A 97 -15.52 -6.58 17.59
CA GLU A 97 -15.99 -7.78 18.27
C GLU A 97 -17.23 -8.37 17.56
N LEU A 98 -17.17 -9.66 17.23
CA LEU A 98 -18.29 -10.39 16.65
C LEU A 98 -19.37 -10.60 17.73
N VAL A 99 -20.58 -10.12 17.46
CA VAL A 99 -21.74 -10.31 18.34
C VAL A 99 -22.47 -11.61 18.01
N GLY A 100 -22.47 -11.99 16.72
CA GLY A 100 -23.15 -13.18 16.22
C GLY A 100 -23.88 -12.91 14.91
N PRO A 101 -24.75 -13.83 14.46
CA PRO A 101 -25.60 -13.61 13.30
C PRO A 101 -26.58 -12.46 13.56
N TRP A 102 -26.85 -11.66 12.54
CA TRP A 102 -27.81 -10.57 12.66
C TRP A 102 -29.26 -11.06 12.57
N ASP A 103 -30.13 -10.47 13.39
CA ASP A 103 -31.55 -10.82 13.49
C ASP A 103 -32.47 -9.93 12.63
N PHE A 104 -31.90 -9.06 11.79
CA PHE A 104 -32.59 -8.16 10.86
C PHE A 104 -33.52 -7.14 11.52
N LYS A 105 -33.34 -6.91 12.83
CA LYS A 105 -34.00 -5.82 13.54
C LYS A 105 -33.09 -4.60 13.53
N LYS A 106 -33.66 -3.43 13.88
CA LYS A 106 -32.88 -2.23 14.21
C LYS A 106 -32.03 -1.69 13.04
N LEU A 107 -32.55 -1.77 11.82
CA LEU A 107 -31.90 -1.31 10.57
C LEU A 107 -31.28 0.08 10.66
N GLN A 108 -31.93 1.02 11.37
CA GLN A 108 -31.47 2.39 11.53
C GLN A 108 -30.12 2.52 12.28
N TYR A 109 -29.72 1.48 13.04
CA TYR A 109 -28.46 1.44 13.77
C TYR A 109 -27.37 0.64 13.04
N ALA A 110 -27.67 0.12 11.85
CA ALA A 110 -26.76 -0.73 11.10
C ALA A 110 -25.96 0.07 10.05
N SER A 111 -24.69 -0.28 9.88
CA SER A 111 -23.87 0.21 8.77
C SER A 111 -23.09 -0.92 8.11
N LEU A 112 -22.90 -0.85 6.80
CA LEU A 112 -22.15 -1.83 6.03
C LEU A 112 -20.65 -1.65 6.28
N ARG A 113 -19.97 -2.70 6.74
CA ARG A 113 -18.52 -2.72 6.88
C ARG A 113 -17.89 -3.51 5.75
N ASP A 114 -18.25 -4.78 5.62
CA ASP A 114 -17.73 -5.66 4.58
C ASP A 114 -18.87 -6.26 3.79
N VAL A 115 -18.81 -6.19 2.46
CA VAL A 115 -19.77 -6.86 1.58
C VAL A 115 -18.98 -7.71 0.60
N SER A 116 -19.24 -9.01 0.59
CA SER A 116 -18.64 -9.96 -0.33
C SER A 116 -19.71 -10.60 -1.18
N ILE A 117 -19.68 -10.39 -2.49
CA ILE A 117 -20.55 -11.03 -3.46
C ILE A 117 -19.74 -12.12 -4.14
N SER A 118 -20.21 -13.35 -4.11
CA SER A 118 -19.51 -14.49 -4.68
C SER A 118 -20.42 -15.26 -5.62
N PHE A 119 -19.98 -15.44 -6.86
CA PHE A 119 -20.65 -16.26 -7.87
C PHE A 119 -20.07 -17.67 -7.81
N HIS A 120 -20.87 -18.64 -7.36
CA HIS A 120 -20.43 -20.03 -7.21
C HIS A 120 -21.23 -20.98 -8.10
N PRO A 121 -20.57 -21.95 -8.76
CA PRO A 121 -21.27 -23.00 -9.52
C PRO A 121 -21.78 -24.16 -8.67
N TRP A 122 -21.37 -24.26 -7.40
CA TRP A 122 -21.63 -25.43 -6.55
C TRP A 122 -22.52 -25.06 -5.38
N LYS A 123 -23.39 -25.99 -4.93
CA LYS A 123 -24.18 -25.75 -3.73
C LYS A 123 -23.21 -25.69 -2.56
N VAL A 124 -23.27 -24.59 -1.84
CA VAL A 124 -22.66 -24.55 -0.51
C VAL A 124 -23.49 -25.54 0.32
N ASN A 125 -22.89 -26.65 0.76
CA ASN A 125 -23.52 -27.75 1.52
C ASN A 125 -24.16 -27.33 2.87
N LYS A 126 -24.30 -26.04 3.11
CA LYS A 126 -24.96 -25.48 4.28
C LYS A 126 -26.41 -25.18 3.90
N LYS A 127 -27.33 -25.62 4.76
CA LYS A 127 -28.76 -25.29 4.70
C LYS A 127 -28.96 -23.79 4.92
N HIS A 128 -28.67 -23.00 3.90
CA HIS A 128 -28.98 -21.58 3.89
C HIS A 128 -30.46 -21.40 3.59
N ARG A 129 -31.08 -20.38 4.18
CA ARG A 129 -32.47 -20.03 3.86
C ARG A 129 -32.46 -19.24 2.55
N PRO A 130 -33.34 -19.55 1.58
CA PRO A 130 -33.55 -18.69 0.43
C PRO A 130 -33.96 -17.30 0.91
N TRP A 131 -33.40 -16.27 0.27
CA TRP A 131 -33.64 -14.88 0.66
C TRP A 131 -34.66 -14.18 -0.22
N GLU A 132 -35.55 -13.41 0.41
CA GLU A 132 -36.42 -12.46 -0.29
C GLU A 132 -35.58 -11.31 -0.86
N LYS A 133 -35.54 -11.21 -2.19
CA LYS A 133 -34.78 -10.20 -2.94
C LYS A 133 -34.95 -8.78 -2.37
N GLN A 134 -36.19 -8.34 -2.13
CA GLN A 134 -36.46 -6.97 -1.64
C GLN A 134 -35.81 -6.68 -0.28
N LYS A 135 -35.74 -7.69 0.59
CA LYS A 135 -35.14 -7.60 1.92
C LYS A 135 -33.62 -7.52 1.85
N LEU A 136 -33.01 -8.22 0.89
CA LEU A 136 -31.58 -8.08 0.61
C LEU A 136 -31.28 -6.67 0.09
N LEU A 137 -32.05 -6.16 -0.86
CA LEU A 137 -31.84 -4.83 -1.44
C LEU A 137 -31.97 -3.72 -0.39
N SER A 138 -32.92 -3.83 0.57
CA SER A 138 -33.04 -2.85 1.65
C SER A 138 -31.83 -2.85 2.60
N ILE A 139 -31.27 -4.02 2.91
CA ILE A 139 -30.03 -4.14 3.71
C ILE A 139 -28.84 -3.55 2.96
N LEU A 140 -28.71 -3.79 1.66
CA LEU A 140 -27.60 -3.28 0.86
C LEU A 140 -27.66 -1.78 0.58
N SER A 141 -28.82 -1.18 0.82
CA SER A 141 -29.02 0.28 0.75
C SER A 141 -28.55 1.00 2.02
N LEU A 142 -28.18 0.26 3.08
CA LEU A 142 -27.70 0.83 4.34
C LEU A 142 -26.44 1.69 4.15
N PRO A 143 -26.21 2.68 5.02
CA PRO A 143 -24.99 3.49 5.00
C PRO A 143 -23.72 2.64 5.14
N VAL A 144 -22.66 3.03 4.45
CA VAL A 144 -21.33 2.40 4.60
C VAL A 144 -20.60 3.03 5.77
N ALA A 145 -20.01 2.18 6.62
CA ALA A 145 -19.21 2.62 7.75
C ALA A 145 -18.00 3.43 7.27
N THR A 146 -17.79 4.59 7.88
CA THR A 146 -16.67 5.47 7.56
C THR A 146 -15.43 5.10 8.38
N ARG A 147 -14.27 5.66 8.02
CA ARG A 147 -13.03 5.46 8.77
C ARG A 147 -13.10 5.98 10.21
N GLY A 148 -13.97 6.96 10.49
CA GLY A 148 -14.19 7.45 11.85
C GLY A 148 -14.98 6.48 12.73
N ASP A 149 -15.69 5.54 12.12
CA ASP A 149 -16.59 4.64 12.84
C ASP A 149 -15.87 3.38 13.33
N SER A 150 -14.92 2.85 12.56
CA SER A 150 -14.25 1.59 12.91
C SER A 150 -12.75 1.62 12.66
N ASN A 151 -12.01 0.81 13.42
CA ASN A 151 -10.59 0.59 13.20
C ASN A 151 -10.28 -0.08 11.85
N THR A 152 -11.31 -0.64 11.21
CA THR A 152 -11.23 -1.34 9.93
C THR A 152 -11.77 -0.48 8.79
N ARG A 153 -11.17 -0.60 7.61
CA ARG A 153 -11.69 0.07 6.40
C ARG A 153 -12.84 -0.74 5.83
N SER A 154 -13.90 -0.06 5.38
CA SER A 154 -15.00 -0.74 4.70
C SER A 154 -14.53 -1.33 3.36
N SER A 155 -15.05 -2.51 3.02
CA SER A 155 -14.70 -3.22 1.78
C SER A 155 -15.93 -3.75 1.06
N LEU A 156 -15.90 -3.65 -0.26
CA LEU A 156 -16.74 -4.41 -1.17
C LEU A 156 -15.85 -5.35 -1.97
N SER A 157 -16.15 -6.65 -1.94
CA SER A 157 -15.49 -7.64 -2.80
C SER A 157 -16.51 -8.32 -3.72
N VAL A 158 -16.15 -8.48 -4.99
CA VAL A 158 -16.94 -9.15 -6.01
C VAL A 158 -16.10 -10.28 -6.58
N ASN A 159 -16.38 -11.50 -6.16
CA ASN A 159 -15.64 -12.70 -6.47
C ASN A 159 -16.40 -13.59 -7.44
N ASN A 160 -15.80 -13.93 -8.56
CA ASN A 160 -16.33 -14.86 -9.54
C ASN A 160 -15.29 -15.97 -9.74
N HIS A 161 -15.43 -17.03 -8.95
CA HIS A 161 -14.44 -18.12 -8.82
C HIS A 161 -14.43 -19.12 -9.99
N TYR A 162 -14.91 -18.74 -11.18
CA TYR A 162 -14.97 -19.61 -12.37
C TYR A 162 -13.59 -19.73 -13.06
N HIS A 163 -12.54 -20.09 -12.32
CA HIS A 163 -11.16 -20.07 -12.84
C HIS A 163 -10.78 -21.28 -13.71
N TRP A 164 -11.59 -22.34 -13.77
CA TRP A 164 -11.16 -23.60 -14.39
C TRP A 164 -12.22 -24.35 -15.20
N ILE A 165 -13.49 -23.96 -15.11
CA ILE A 165 -14.57 -24.64 -15.84
C ILE A 165 -15.12 -23.65 -16.87
N SER A 166 -14.97 -23.98 -18.16
CA SER A 166 -15.42 -23.19 -19.31
C SER A 166 -16.93 -22.94 -19.39
N THR A 167 -17.70 -23.36 -18.38
CA THR A 167 -19.14 -23.15 -18.38
C THR A 167 -19.41 -21.67 -18.20
N ARG A 168 -20.06 -21.08 -19.20
CA ARG A 168 -20.66 -19.76 -19.06
C ARG A 168 -21.58 -19.75 -17.84
N LEU A 169 -21.47 -18.70 -17.04
CA LEU A 169 -22.48 -18.35 -16.05
C LEU A 169 -23.80 -18.10 -16.79
N ASP A 170 -24.91 -18.54 -16.19
CA ASP A 170 -26.23 -18.14 -16.67
C ASP A 170 -26.32 -16.60 -16.63
N SER A 171 -26.85 -16.00 -17.71
CA SER A 171 -27.06 -14.56 -17.78
C SER A 171 -27.90 -14.04 -16.62
N ARG A 172 -28.87 -14.81 -16.13
CA ARG A 172 -29.77 -14.37 -15.06
C ARG A 172 -29.06 -14.27 -13.71
N VAL A 173 -28.17 -15.21 -13.41
CA VAL A 173 -27.27 -15.15 -12.23
C VAL A 173 -26.39 -13.90 -12.29
N ILE A 174 -25.90 -13.55 -13.48
CA ILE A 174 -25.14 -12.31 -13.69
C ILE A 174 -26.04 -11.09 -13.48
N ASP A 175 -27.24 -11.07 -14.07
CA ASP A 175 -28.20 -9.98 -13.93
C ASP A 175 -28.53 -9.72 -12.46
N LEU A 176 -28.82 -10.77 -11.70
CA LEU A 176 -29.12 -10.70 -10.28
C LEU A 176 -27.95 -10.17 -9.46
N GLY A 177 -26.73 -10.66 -9.73
CA GLY A 177 -25.54 -10.13 -9.08
C GLY A 177 -25.26 -8.67 -9.43
N MET A 178 -25.56 -8.25 -10.67
CA MET A 178 -25.42 -6.86 -11.08
C MET A 178 -26.45 -5.95 -10.42
N GLU A 179 -27.70 -6.38 -10.26
CA GLU A 179 -28.71 -5.63 -9.50
C GLU A 179 -28.28 -5.41 -8.05
N VAL A 180 -27.73 -6.46 -7.42
CA VAL A 180 -27.13 -6.38 -6.07
C VAL A 180 -26.01 -5.32 -6.04
N ILE A 181 -25.08 -5.37 -6.99
CA ILE A 181 -23.98 -4.38 -7.09
C ILE A 181 -24.52 -2.97 -7.29
N GLN A 182 -25.58 -2.78 -8.08
CA GLN A 182 -26.13 -1.46 -8.39
C GLN A 182 -26.76 -0.78 -7.17
N VAL A 183 -27.40 -1.54 -6.27
CA VAL A 183 -28.05 -0.99 -5.06
C VAL A 183 -27.05 -0.66 -3.96
N ILE A 184 -25.89 -1.33 -3.93
CA ILE A 184 -24.84 -1.06 -2.94
C ILE A 184 -24.29 0.37 -3.10
N GLN A 185 -24.24 1.10 -1.98
CA GLN A 185 -23.69 2.45 -1.93
C GLN A 185 -22.23 2.51 -2.40
N LYS A 186 -21.84 3.59 -3.09
CA LYS A 186 -20.54 3.74 -3.74
C LYS A 186 -19.44 4.33 -2.85
N THR A 187 -19.58 4.22 -1.53
CA THR A 187 -18.78 4.92 -0.53
C THR A 187 -17.81 4.01 0.24
N PHE A 188 -17.56 2.80 -0.27
CA PHE A 188 -16.59 1.87 0.29
C PHE A 188 -15.15 2.38 0.12
N ALA A 189 -14.33 2.20 1.17
CA ALA A 189 -12.92 2.56 1.13
C ALA A 189 -12.08 1.57 0.29
N LYS A 190 -12.52 0.32 0.19
CA LYS A 190 -11.86 -0.71 -0.62
C LYS A 190 -12.85 -1.37 -1.57
N LEU A 191 -12.42 -1.59 -2.81
CA LEU A 191 -13.15 -2.35 -3.80
C LEU A 191 -12.23 -3.40 -4.41
N ASP A 192 -12.60 -4.67 -4.28
CA ASP A 192 -11.83 -5.80 -4.82
C ASP A 192 -12.68 -6.63 -5.78
N ILE A 193 -12.24 -6.75 -7.03
CA ILE A 193 -13.00 -7.38 -8.11
C ILE A 193 -12.16 -8.51 -8.71
N HIS A 194 -12.62 -9.74 -8.49
CA HIS A 194 -12.02 -10.96 -9.00
C HIS A 194 -12.95 -11.59 -10.03
N THR A 195 -12.82 -11.23 -11.31
CA THR A 195 -13.72 -11.74 -12.37
C THR A 195 -13.01 -12.54 -13.45
N SER A 196 -13.42 -13.80 -13.64
CA SER A 196 -12.78 -14.71 -14.60
C SER A 196 -13.49 -14.81 -15.97
N THR A 197 -14.75 -14.36 -16.11
CA THR A 197 -15.58 -14.60 -17.31
C THR A 197 -15.75 -13.36 -18.19
N ASN A 198 -15.52 -13.49 -19.50
CA ASN A 198 -15.55 -12.35 -20.44
C ASN A 198 -16.86 -11.54 -20.47
N GLY A 199 -18.02 -12.17 -20.19
CA GLY A 199 -19.33 -11.51 -20.29
C GLY A 199 -19.69 -10.64 -19.09
N THR A 200 -19.29 -11.05 -17.88
CA THR A 200 -19.55 -10.29 -16.64
C THR A 200 -18.74 -9.00 -16.57
N ASN A 201 -17.58 -8.98 -17.21
CA ASN A 201 -16.58 -7.95 -17.00
C ASN A 201 -17.08 -6.56 -17.39
N LEU A 202 -17.76 -6.40 -18.53
CA LEU A 202 -18.16 -5.06 -19.01
C LEU A 202 -19.11 -4.33 -18.04
N ARG A 203 -20.10 -5.05 -17.48
CA ARG A 203 -21.10 -4.44 -16.57
C ARG A 203 -20.51 -4.15 -15.18
N VAL A 204 -19.62 -5.02 -14.70
CA VAL A 204 -18.87 -4.78 -13.47
C VAL A 204 -17.91 -3.61 -13.65
N GLU A 205 -17.20 -3.53 -14.79
CA GLU A 205 -16.31 -2.43 -15.16
C GLU A 205 -17.09 -1.09 -15.23
N ASP A 206 -18.29 -1.07 -15.83
CA ASP A 206 -19.16 0.12 -15.85
C ASP A 206 -19.59 0.54 -14.45
N SER A 207 -19.99 -0.40 -13.60
CA SER A 207 -20.39 -0.11 -12.21
C SER A 207 -19.20 0.38 -11.37
N THR A 208 -18.00 -0.10 -11.68
CA THR A 208 -16.78 0.29 -10.97
C THR A 208 -16.32 1.70 -11.32
N ARG A 209 -16.57 2.12 -12.56
CA ARG A 209 -16.35 3.52 -12.96
C ARG A 209 -17.12 4.47 -12.04
N ASP A 210 -18.32 4.09 -11.61
CA ASP A 210 -19.08 4.94 -10.70
C ASP A 210 -18.38 5.03 -9.32
N TYR A 211 -17.75 3.97 -8.81
CA TYR A 211 -16.90 4.05 -7.61
C TYR A 211 -15.69 4.96 -7.81
N ILE A 212 -15.04 4.89 -8.98
CA ILE A 212 -13.92 5.79 -9.32
C ILE A 212 -14.39 7.24 -9.28
N ASN A 213 -15.56 7.55 -9.85
CA ASN A 213 -16.12 8.90 -9.87
C ASN A 213 -16.56 9.40 -8.48
N HIS A 214 -16.90 8.52 -7.54
CA HIS A 214 -17.22 8.88 -6.14
C HIS A 214 -15.93 9.03 -5.31
N GLU A 215 -15.05 9.89 -5.82
CA GLU A 215 -13.64 9.96 -5.49
C GLU A 215 -13.32 10.07 -3.98
N ALA A 216 -14.17 10.71 -3.18
CA ALA A 216 -13.83 11.05 -1.80
C ALA A 216 -13.49 9.85 -0.90
N PHE A 217 -14.06 8.67 -1.16
CA PHE A 217 -14.03 7.54 -0.23
C PHE A 217 -13.06 6.43 -0.61
N LEU A 218 -12.89 6.16 -1.91
CA LEU A 218 -12.11 5.02 -2.39
C LEU A 218 -10.60 5.21 -2.10
N GLU A 219 -10.00 4.25 -1.41
CA GLU A 219 -8.57 4.24 -1.04
C GLU A 219 -7.80 3.07 -1.70
N ASP A 220 -8.47 1.96 -2.00
CA ASP A 220 -7.90 0.76 -2.61
C ASP A 220 -8.88 0.19 -3.64
N LEU A 221 -8.44 0.03 -4.88
CA LEU A 221 -9.20 -0.58 -5.96
C LEU A 221 -8.37 -1.70 -6.58
N ARG A 222 -8.85 -2.94 -6.56
CA ARG A 222 -8.14 -4.08 -7.12
C ARG A 222 -8.98 -4.81 -8.13
N PHE A 223 -8.37 -5.14 -9.26
CA PHE A 223 -8.92 -5.98 -10.29
C PHE A 223 -7.96 -7.13 -10.56
N SER A 224 -8.47 -8.35 -10.50
CA SER A 224 -7.67 -9.56 -10.70
C SER A 224 -8.13 -10.37 -11.90
N TYR A 225 -7.20 -11.16 -12.45
CA TYR A 225 -7.37 -12.27 -13.40
C TYR A 225 -7.58 -11.99 -14.91
N ARG A 226 -8.11 -10.85 -15.36
CA ARG A 226 -8.24 -10.60 -16.82
C ARG A 226 -8.06 -9.14 -17.26
N VAL A 227 -7.52 -8.98 -18.46
CA VAL A 227 -7.37 -7.69 -19.15
C VAL A 227 -8.72 -6.95 -19.18
N ILE A 228 -8.75 -5.74 -18.65
CA ILE A 228 -9.91 -4.84 -18.68
C ILE A 228 -10.13 -4.38 -20.12
N ARG A 229 -11.37 -4.46 -20.61
CA ARG A 229 -11.69 -4.13 -22.01
C ARG A 229 -12.59 -2.91 -22.16
N ASN A 230 -13.23 -2.46 -21.09
CA ASN A 230 -14.08 -1.29 -21.13
C ASN A 230 -13.26 -0.01 -21.17
N GLU A 231 -13.28 0.67 -22.33
CA GLU A 231 -12.62 1.96 -22.52
C GLU A 231 -13.11 3.01 -21.51
N ARG A 232 -14.39 2.98 -21.10
CA ARG A 232 -14.92 3.94 -20.13
C ARG A 232 -14.30 3.76 -18.75
N PHE A 233 -14.00 2.53 -18.36
CA PHE A 233 -13.28 2.24 -17.13
C PHE A 233 -11.85 2.77 -17.21
N SER A 234 -11.14 2.48 -18.30
CA SER A 234 -9.79 3.00 -18.56
C SER A 234 -9.77 4.54 -18.53
N GLN A 235 -10.78 5.20 -19.11
CA GLN A 235 -10.94 6.65 -19.06
C GLN A 235 -11.19 7.17 -17.65
N GLY A 236 -11.96 6.46 -16.81
CA GLY A 236 -12.08 6.79 -15.39
C GLY A 236 -10.73 6.74 -14.66
N ILE A 237 -9.86 5.77 -14.97
CA ILE A 237 -8.50 5.74 -14.42
C ILE A 237 -7.67 6.92 -14.93
N VAL A 238 -7.80 7.28 -16.20
CA VAL A 238 -7.10 8.42 -16.81
C VAL A 238 -7.45 9.72 -16.10
N THR A 239 -8.73 9.97 -15.82
CA THR A 239 -9.20 11.20 -15.15
C THR A 239 -8.70 11.33 -13.72
N LEU A 240 -8.49 10.21 -13.01
CA LEU A 240 -7.91 10.23 -11.65
C LEU A 240 -6.58 11.00 -11.59
N PHE A 241 -5.76 10.99 -12.64
CA PHE A 241 -4.46 11.69 -12.64
C PHE A 241 -4.57 13.20 -12.89
N LYS A 242 -5.74 13.68 -13.33
CA LYS A 242 -6.03 15.11 -13.50
C LYS A 242 -6.56 15.74 -12.21
N GLU A 243 -7.42 15.02 -11.48
CA GLU A 243 -8.21 15.58 -10.38
C GLU A 243 -7.45 15.62 -9.06
N ARG A 244 -7.79 16.57 -8.19
CA ARG A 244 -7.17 16.66 -6.86
C ARG A 244 -7.93 15.77 -5.88
N ARG A 245 -7.18 14.97 -5.11
CA ARG A 245 -7.74 14.11 -4.05
C ARG A 245 -7.21 14.49 -2.68
N SER A 246 -8.08 14.39 -1.68
CA SER A 246 -7.71 14.48 -0.26
C SER A 246 -7.25 13.14 0.30
N THR A 247 -7.75 12.03 -0.24
CA THR A 247 -7.45 10.67 0.19
C THR A 247 -6.49 9.98 -0.79
N PRO A 248 -5.47 9.26 -0.28
CA PRO A 248 -4.63 8.41 -1.11
C PRO A 248 -5.44 7.31 -1.80
N LEU A 249 -5.04 6.95 -3.01
CA LEU A 249 -5.68 5.90 -3.80
C LEU A 249 -4.63 4.95 -4.39
N THR A 250 -4.79 3.66 -4.12
CA THR A 250 -4.06 2.59 -4.80
C THR A 250 -5.01 1.88 -5.76
N VAL A 251 -4.62 1.75 -7.01
CA VAL A 251 -5.35 1.03 -8.05
C VAL A 251 -4.45 -0.11 -8.54
N GLU A 252 -4.91 -1.34 -8.46
CA GLU A 252 -4.26 -2.52 -9.02
C GLU A 252 -5.11 -3.07 -10.14
N ILE A 253 -4.56 -3.14 -11.35
CA ILE A 253 -5.26 -3.68 -12.52
C ILE A 253 -4.43 -4.81 -13.16
N PRO A 254 -5.09 -5.74 -13.86
CA PRO A 254 -4.40 -6.85 -14.51
C PRO A 254 -3.38 -6.37 -15.54
N PRO A 255 -2.35 -7.18 -15.82
CA PRO A 255 -1.34 -6.86 -16.83
C PRO A 255 -1.97 -6.41 -18.15
N ASP A 256 -1.35 -5.40 -18.78
CA ASP A 256 -1.72 -4.90 -20.09
C ASP A 256 -3.16 -4.37 -20.24
N SER A 257 -3.88 -4.13 -19.13
CA SER A 257 -5.26 -3.61 -19.11
C SER A 257 -5.39 -2.19 -19.67
N LEU A 258 -4.33 -1.37 -19.61
CA LEU A 258 -4.32 -0.06 -20.25
C LEU A 258 -3.65 -0.12 -21.62
N SER A 259 -4.29 0.53 -22.59
CA SER A 259 -3.68 0.77 -23.88
C SER A 259 -2.54 1.79 -23.75
N TYR A 260 -1.63 1.79 -24.71
CA TYR A 260 -0.57 2.80 -24.77
C TYR A 260 -1.14 4.23 -24.82
N ARG A 261 -2.28 4.42 -25.49
CA ARG A 261 -2.99 5.70 -25.55
C ARG A 261 -3.46 6.16 -24.17
N ASN A 262 -4.08 5.28 -23.38
CA ASN A 262 -4.53 5.66 -22.03
C ASN A 262 -3.35 6.06 -21.13
N ILE A 263 -2.21 5.37 -21.24
CA ILE A 263 -1.01 5.75 -20.50
C ILE A 263 -0.51 7.13 -20.91
N GLN A 264 -0.49 7.46 -22.21
CA GLN A 264 -0.13 8.80 -22.67
C GLN A 264 -1.09 9.88 -22.13
N GLU A 265 -2.39 9.60 -22.13
CA GLU A 265 -3.39 10.50 -21.58
C GLU A 265 -3.19 10.72 -20.06
N ILE A 266 -2.85 9.67 -19.30
CA ILE A 266 -2.45 9.79 -17.89
C ILE A 266 -1.26 10.74 -17.73
N LEU A 267 -0.21 10.59 -18.56
CA LEU A 267 0.98 11.43 -18.47
C LEU A 267 0.68 12.90 -18.79
N GLU A 268 -0.12 13.17 -19.83
CA GLU A 268 -0.55 14.53 -20.16
C GLU A 268 -1.45 15.13 -19.08
N HIS A 269 -2.40 14.36 -18.53
CA HIS A 269 -3.26 14.84 -17.46
C HIS A 269 -2.50 15.16 -16.19
N TRP A 270 -1.58 14.29 -15.78
CA TRP A 270 -0.73 14.56 -14.64
C TRP A 270 0.15 15.81 -14.87
N LYS A 271 0.71 16.00 -16.07
CA LYS A 271 1.55 17.18 -16.40
C LYS A 271 0.78 18.50 -16.34
N ASN A 272 -0.51 18.44 -16.66
CA ASN A 272 -1.42 19.59 -16.64
C ASN A 272 -2.19 19.73 -15.31
N SER A 273 -1.91 18.89 -14.31
CA SER A 273 -2.51 18.96 -12.98
C SER A 273 -1.86 20.06 -12.12
N ASP A 274 -2.26 20.17 -10.86
CA ASP A 274 -1.61 21.07 -9.89
C ASP A 274 -0.36 20.46 -9.22
N GLY A 275 -0.03 19.20 -9.56
CA GLY A 275 1.10 18.46 -9.00
C GLY A 275 0.97 18.16 -7.49
N TYR A 276 -0.23 18.14 -6.92
CA TYR A 276 -0.46 17.90 -5.49
C TYR A 276 -0.05 16.48 -5.03
N VAL A 277 0.65 16.39 -3.90
CA VAL A 277 1.19 15.11 -3.35
C VAL A 277 0.31 14.49 -2.27
N ALA A 278 -0.43 15.30 -1.49
CA ALA A 278 -1.07 14.85 -0.25
C ALA A 278 -2.35 13.99 -0.46
N GLY A 279 -2.62 13.55 -1.68
CA GLY A 279 -3.56 12.47 -2.03
C GLY A 279 -2.90 11.52 -3.02
N HIS A 280 -1.73 10.97 -2.65
CA HIS A 280 -0.88 10.19 -3.54
C HIS A 280 -1.68 9.08 -4.25
N LYS A 281 -1.43 8.96 -5.55
CA LYS A 281 -2.06 7.96 -6.42
C LYS A 281 -1.01 6.97 -6.86
N GLU A 282 -1.36 5.71 -6.76
CA GLU A 282 -0.51 4.60 -7.16
C GLU A 282 -1.33 3.66 -8.04
N LEU A 283 -0.86 3.44 -9.26
CA LEU A 283 -1.48 2.55 -10.23
C LEU A 283 -0.51 1.39 -10.49
N HIS A 284 -0.79 0.23 -9.90
CA HIS A 284 -0.09 -1.02 -10.15
C HIS A 284 -0.66 -1.66 -11.41
N MET A 285 0.21 -1.86 -12.39
CA MET A 285 -0.12 -2.55 -13.63
C MET A 285 1.17 -3.13 -14.22
N GLN A 286 1.13 -4.35 -14.73
CA GLN A 286 2.26 -4.90 -15.46
C GLN A 286 2.15 -4.52 -16.93
N MET A 287 3.06 -3.68 -17.41
CA MET A 287 3.17 -3.34 -18.84
C MET A 287 4.03 -4.37 -19.56
N SER A 288 3.67 -4.73 -20.78
CA SER A 288 4.57 -5.49 -21.66
C SER A 288 5.89 -4.73 -21.88
N SER A 289 6.98 -5.48 -22.06
CA SER A 289 8.32 -4.90 -22.31
C SER A 289 8.33 -3.96 -23.52
N ASP A 290 7.53 -4.27 -24.55
CA ASP A 290 7.43 -3.46 -25.75
C ASP A 290 6.70 -2.14 -25.49
N LYS A 291 5.53 -2.19 -24.83
CA LYS A 291 4.80 -0.97 -24.42
C LYS A 291 5.67 -0.09 -23.53
N TRP A 292 6.36 -0.71 -22.57
CA TRP A 292 7.29 -0.01 -21.70
C TRP A 292 8.42 0.64 -22.50
N SER A 293 9.06 -0.09 -23.41
CA SER A 293 10.14 0.44 -24.26
C SER A 293 9.67 1.60 -25.15
N THR A 294 8.47 1.52 -25.72
CA THR A 294 7.87 2.61 -26.51
C THR A 294 7.57 3.84 -25.65
N LEU A 295 6.96 3.64 -24.47
CA LEU A 295 6.69 4.72 -23.52
C LEU A 295 7.98 5.40 -23.10
N GLN A 296 8.97 4.59 -22.77
CA GLN A 296 10.32 5.04 -22.48
C GLN A 296 10.88 5.85 -23.65
N PHE A 297 10.84 5.38 -24.89
CA PHE A 297 11.37 6.15 -26.02
C PHE A 297 10.70 7.52 -26.21
N LYS A 298 9.37 7.60 -26.09
CA LYS A 298 8.62 8.84 -26.34
C LYS A 298 8.73 9.86 -25.22
N TRP A 299 8.60 9.41 -23.97
CA TRP A 299 8.48 10.30 -22.81
C TRP A 299 9.78 10.47 -22.04
N LYS A 300 10.81 9.69 -22.35
CA LYS A 300 12.09 9.84 -21.68
C LYS A 300 12.84 11.10 -22.13
N GLY A 301 12.88 12.08 -21.24
CA GLY A 301 14.19 12.32 -20.61
C GLY A 301 14.57 11.05 -19.85
N LYS A 302 15.83 10.58 -19.90
CA LYS A 302 16.28 9.18 -19.62
C LYS A 302 15.98 8.57 -18.22
N HIS A 303 15.00 9.06 -17.48
CA HIS A 303 14.68 8.78 -16.09
C HIS A 303 13.47 7.86 -15.92
N ASP A 304 13.40 7.21 -14.76
CA ASP A 304 12.17 6.59 -14.25
C ASP A 304 11.21 7.64 -13.65
N TYR A 305 11.56 8.93 -13.64
CA TYR A 305 10.76 10.00 -13.03
C TYR A 305 10.40 11.04 -14.08
N LEU A 306 9.15 11.49 -14.05
CA LEU A 306 8.69 12.65 -14.78
C LEU A 306 8.41 13.75 -13.74
N PRO A 307 9.24 14.80 -13.62
CA PRO A 307 9.01 15.91 -12.69
C PRO A 307 7.85 16.80 -13.12
N HIS A 308 6.95 17.14 -12.18
CA HIS A 308 5.85 18.04 -12.49
C HIS A 308 6.42 19.44 -12.82
N PRO A 309 5.84 20.23 -13.74
CA PRO A 309 6.34 21.57 -14.06
C PRO A 309 6.52 22.47 -12.84
N LEU A 310 5.63 22.35 -11.85
CA LEU A 310 5.68 23.10 -10.58
C LEU A 310 6.71 22.58 -9.57
N LYS A 311 7.41 21.47 -9.85
CA LYS A 311 8.43 20.83 -8.99
C LYS A 311 7.97 20.53 -7.56
N ARG A 312 6.66 20.26 -7.37
CA ARG A 312 6.09 19.82 -6.08
C ARG A 312 6.04 18.30 -5.96
N SER A 313 5.85 17.62 -7.09
CA SER A 313 5.76 16.18 -7.20
C SER A 313 6.50 15.66 -8.44
N SER A 314 6.62 14.34 -8.53
CA SER A 314 7.05 13.65 -9.73
C SER A 314 6.21 12.41 -9.92
N LEU A 315 5.99 12.02 -11.17
CA LEU A 315 5.39 10.75 -11.50
C LEU A 315 6.51 9.73 -11.71
N LEU A 316 6.62 8.77 -10.80
CA LEU A 316 7.46 7.59 -10.96
C LEU A 316 6.81 6.68 -12.00
N LEU A 317 7.56 6.40 -13.06
CA LEU A 317 7.25 5.48 -14.13
C LEU A 317 8.08 4.22 -13.93
N SER A 318 7.43 3.07 -13.81
CA SER A 318 8.09 1.77 -13.81
C SER A 318 7.29 0.77 -14.62
N ILE A 319 7.90 -0.34 -15.02
CA ILE A 319 7.23 -1.41 -15.77
C ILE A 319 6.00 -1.99 -15.04
N ASN A 320 5.94 -1.87 -13.72
CA ASN A 320 4.88 -2.44 -12.88
C ASN A 320 3.97 -1.40 -12.21
N CYS A 321 4.26 -0.10 -12.34
CA CYS A 321 3.58 0.92 -11.54
C CYS A 321 3.77 2.33 -12.09
N LEU A 322 2.72 3.15 -12.00
CA LEU A 322 2.76 4.61 -12.05
C LEU A 322 2.44 5.18 -10.66
N LYS A 323 3.30 6.03 -10.11
CA LYS A 323 3.13 6.54 -8.75
C LYS A 323 3.47 8.01 -8.62
N ILE A 324 2.57 8.80 -8.03
CA ILE A 324 2.89 10.19 -7.66
C ILE A 324 3.75 10.17 -6.39
N VAL A 325 4.96 10.71 -6.49
CA VAL A 325 5.91 10.84 -5.39
C VAL A 325 6.26 12.30 -5.15
N LYS A 326 6.78 12.61 -3.96
CA LYS A 326 7.33 13.93 -3.65
C LYS A 326 8.46 14.25 -4.64
N PHE A 327 8.51 15.48 -5.15
CA PHE A 327 9.62 15.90 -6.00
C PHE A 327 10.93 15.93 -5.19
N GLU A 328 11.98 15.38 -5.78
CA GLU A 328 13.34 15.47 -5.28
C GLU A 328 14.25 15.97 -6.41
N SER A 329 15.32 16.69 -6.09
CA SER A 329 16.17 17.36 -7.09
C SER A 329 16.77 16.40 -8.12
N TRP A 330 17.02 15.15 -7.72
CA TRP A 330 17.59 14.10 -8.58
C TRP A 330 16.59 13.44 -9.52
N HIS A 331 15.31 13.84 -9.48
CA HIS A 331 14.34 13.47 -10.50
C HIS A 331 14.58 14.21 -11.84
N LEU A 332 15.42 15.26 -11.83
CA LEU A 332 15.93 15.94 -13.02
C LEU A 332 17.33 15.41 -13.40
N PRO A 333 17.81 15.67 -14.63
CA PRO A 333 19.22 15.48 -14.95
C PRO A 333 20.09 16.19 -13.91
N VAL A 334 21.09 15.49 -13.40
CA VAL A 334 22.05 16.03 -12.44
C VAL A 334 23.39 16.22 -13.12
N ASN A 335 24.10 17.27 -12.73
CA ASN A 335 25.46 17.51 -13.17
C ASN A 335 26.47 16.72 -12.31
N PHE A 336 27.73 16.74 -12.72
CA PHE A 336 28.81 16.08 -11.97
C PHE A 336 28.92 16.61 -10.54
N ASP A 337 28.83 17.93 -10.35
CA ASP A 337 28.99 18.57 -9.05
C ASP A 337 27.94 18.11 -8.03
N TRP A 338 26.70 17.88 -8.48
CA TRP A 338 25.65 17.35 -7.63
C TRP A 338 25.98 15.93 -7.14
N ILE A 339 26.45 15.04 -8.04
CA ILE A 339 26.85 13.68 -7.66
C ILE A 339 28.05 13.71 -6.72
N ASP A 340 29.03 14.56 -7.02
CA ASP A 340 30.22 14.72 -6.18
C ASP A 340 29.87 15.20 -4.78
N SER A 341 28.98 16.19 -4.70
CA SER A 341 28.43 16.70 -3.44
C SER A 341 27.72 15.60 -2.66
N VAL A 342 26.86 14.80 -3.29
CA VAL A 342 26.19 13.65 -2.63
C VAL A 342 27.19 12.63 -2.10
N ILE A 343 28.24 12.32 -2.85
CA ILE A 343 29.29 11.38 -2.40
C ILE A 343 30.07 11.98 -1.22
N ASN A 344 30.40 13.26 -1.27
CA ASN A 344 31.13 13.94 -0.19
C ASN A 344 30.26 14.06 1.07
N ASP A 345 28.98 14.43 0.94
CA ASP A 345 28.00 14.43 2.02
C ASP A 345 27.82 13.03 2.61
N TRP A 346 27.78 11.99 1.78
CA TRP A 346 27.73 10.61 2.26
C TRP A 346 28.98 10.24 3.06
N LYS A 347 30.18 10.64 2.60
CA LYS A 347 31.46 10.42 3.32
C LYS A 347 31.50 11.14 4.68
N THR A 348 30.86 12.30 4.80
CA THR A 348 30.82 13.07 6.06
C THR A 348 29.71 12.59 7.00
N ARG A 349 28.55 12.15 6.48
CA ARG A 349 27.34 11.82 7.26
C ARG A 349 27.20 10.33 7.61
N ALA A 350 28.22 9.73 8.22
CA ALA A 350 28.19 8.33 8.69
C ALA A 350 27.82 7.28 7.63
N GLY A 351 27.78 7.66 6.35
CA GLY A 351 27.40 6.82 5.23
C GLY A 351 25.99 6.23 5.30
N MET A 352 25.05 6.75 6.08
CA MET A 352 23.77 6.06 6.36
C MET A 352 22.86 5.91 5.13
N TYR A 353 22.69 6.99 4.37
CA TYR A 353 21.85 7.04 3.19
C TYR A 353 22.60 7.77 2.07
N LEU A 354 22.31 7.45 0.81
CA LEU A 354 22.89 8.19 -0.31
C LEU A 354 22.27 9.59 -0.36
N TYR A 355 20.93 9.65 -0.38
CA TYR A 355 20.17 10.88 -0.42
C TYR A 355 18.81 10.66 0.24
N GLY A 356 18.44 11.51 1.19
CA GLY A 356 17.25 11.30 2.02
C GLY A 356 17.30 9.96 2.75
N SER A 357 16.29 9.11 2.53
CA SER A 357 16.22 7.73 3.05
C SER A 357 16.58 6.65 2.02
N SER A 358 17.00 7.03 0.81
CA SER A 358 17.21 6.10 -0.29
C SER A 358 18.61 5.48 -0.26
N ARG A 359 18.67 4.14 -0.39
CA ARG A 359 19.93 3.39 -0.56
C ARG A 359 20.34 3.19 -2.00
N LYS A 360 19.39 3.35 -2.91
CA LYS A 360 19.58 3.16 -4.34
C LYS A 360 18.90 4.32 -5.03
N ILE A 361 19.66 5.08 -5.79
CA ILE A 361 19.16 6.18 -6.60
C ILE A 361 19.59 5.95 -8.04
N LYS A 362 18.67 6.17 -8.97
CA LYS A 362 18.94 6.18 -10.41
C LYS A 362 18.98 7.63 -10.85
N LEU A 363 20.13 8.03 -11.37
CA LEU A 363 20.45 9.38 -11.77
C LEU A 363 20.63 9.38 -13.28
N VAL A 364 20.16 10.40 -13.97
CA VAL A 364 20.61 10.66 -15.34
C VAL A 364 21.52 11.85 -15.27
N MET A 365 22.63 11.74 -15.98
CA MET A 365 23.57 12.81 -16.11
C MET A 365 23.43 13.52 -17.44
N GLU A 366 23.83 14.78 -17.43
CA GLU A 366 24.14 15.52 -18.64
C GLU A 366 25.32 14.87 -19.36
N ARG A 367 25.31 14.94 -20.70
CA ARG A 367 26.29 14.24 -21.54
C ARG A 367 27.73 14.69 -21.27
N GLU A 368 27.92 15.97 -20.99
CA GLU A 368 29.22 16.63 -20.85
C GLU A 368 29.89 16.32 -19.50
N ASP A 369 29.10 15.95 -18.49
CA ASP A 369 29.60 15.64 -17.14
C ASP A 369 29.98 14.17 -16.95
N TRP A 370 29.71 13.34 -17.96
CA TRP A 370 30.06 11.93 -17.94
C TRP A 370 31.56 11.71 -17.86
N ASP A 371 32.33 12.45 -18.65
CA ASP A 371 33.78 12.30 -18.71
C ASP A 371 34.42 12.72 -17.38
N LYS A 372 33.87 13.74 -16.70
CA LYS A 372 34.31 14.15 -15.36
C LYS A 372 34.06 13.08 -14.31
N LEU A 373 32.89 12.43 -14.35
CA LEU A 373 32.56 11.34 -13.43
C LEU A 373 33.50 10.14 -13.65
N GLU A 374 33.75 9.77 -14.91
CA GLU A 374 34.65 8.68 -15.24
C GLU A 374 36.09 9.01 -14.83
N GLN A 375 36.56 10.23 -15.10
CA GLN A 375 37.89 10.69 -14.75
C GLN A 375 38.14 10.66 -13.23
N LYS A 376 37.14 11.05 -12.41
CA LYS A 376 37.31 11.07 -10.96
C LYS A 376 37.14 9.70 -10.30
N TYR A 377 36.19 8.90 -10.75
CA TYR A 377 35.77 7.70 -10.02
C TYR A 377 36.09 6.36 -10.71
N TRP A 378 36.40 6.34 -12.00
CA TRP A 378 36.67 5.10 -12.76
C TRP A 378 38.13 4.89 -13.19
N SER A 379 38.95 5.94 -13.23
CA SER A 379 40.26 5.92 -13.91
C SER A 379 41.33 4.98 -13.34
N SER A 380 41.15 4.38 -12.17
CA SER A 380 42.23 3.67 -11.48
C SER A 380 42.13 2.14 -11.47
N ARG A 381 41.06 1.52 -12.00
CA ARG A 381 40.81 0.07 -11.83
C ARG A 381 40.15 -0.66 -13.01
N MET A 382 40.35 -0.20 -14.25
CA MET A 382 40.04 -1.07 -15.41
C MET A 382 41.11 -2.15 -15.53
N THR A 383 41.03 -3.18 -14.69
CA THR A 383 41.73 -4.44 -14.97
C THR A 383 41.13 -5.02 -16.25
N GLU A 384 41.96 -5.27 -17.26
CA GLU A 384 41.62 -5.79 -18.60
C GLU A 384 41.05 -7.23 -18.61
N ASP A 385 40.13 -7.54 -17.70
CA ASP A 385 39.46 -8.83 -17.70
C ASP A 385 38.38 -8.83 -18.80
N ARG A 386 38.79 -9.31 -19.99
CA ARG A 386 38.05 -9.25 -21.28
C ARG A 386 36.69 -9.96 -21.25
N PHE A 387 36.38 -10.72 -20.21
CA PHE A 387 35.09 -11.41 -20.08
C PHE A 387 34.03 -10.64 -19.28
N GLN A 388 34.33 -9.43 -18.81
CA GLN A 388 33.40 -8.63 -18.02
C GLN A 388 32.90 -7.37 -18.74
N GLN A 389 32.21 -7.55 -19.85
CA GLN A 389 31.33 -6.53 -20.45
C GLN A 389 30.24 -5.99 -19.48
N ARG A 390 30.23 -6.45 -18.20
CA ARG A 390 29.33 -6.08 -17.12
C ARG A 390 29.87 -5.04 -16.11
N ARG A 391 31.10 -4.54 -16.20
CA ARG A 391 31.69 -3.70 -15.12
C ARG A 391 32.15 -2.30 -15.54
N HIS A 392 31.21 -1.44 -15.93
CA HIS A 392 31.36 -0.01 -15.65
C HIS A 392 30.88 0.26 -14.21
N LEU A 393 31.65 -0.27 -13.24
CA LEU A 393 31.36 -0.20 -11.82
C LEU A 393 32.50 0.55 -11.12
N ALA A 394 32.21 1.73 -10.55
CA ALA A 394 33.11 2.36 -9.59
C ALA A 394 32.65 2.02 -8.17
N VAL A 395 33.61 1.69 -7.31
CA VAL A 395 33.34 1.39 -5.89
C VAL A 395 34.06 2.43 -5.04
N ILE A 396 33.28 3.27 -4.38
CA ILE A 396 33.78 4.35 -3.52
C ILE A 396 33.64 3.88 -2.08
N ALA A 397 34.76 3.57 -1.44
CA ALA A 397 34.76 3.17 -0.03
C ALA A 397 34.41 4.36 0.87
N HIS A 398 33.60 4.11 1.89
CA HIS A 398 33.38 5.07 2.98
C HIS A 398 34.64 5.13 3.84
N PRO A 399 34.99 6.27 4.45
CA PRO A 399 36.12 6.36 5.38
C PRO A 399 36.07 5.34 6.54
N SER A 400 34.88 4.86 6.91
CA SER A 400 34.71 3.82 7.92
C SER A 400 35.06 2.41 7.45
N ASN A 401 35.22 2.17 6.14
CA ASN A 401 35.38 0.85 5.51
C ASN A 401 34.22 -0.15 5.80
N LEU A 402 33.10 0.33 6.35
CA LEU A 402 31.91 -0.48 6.65
C LEU A 402 30.81 -0.36 5.58
N SER A 403 30.95 0.58 4.66
CA SER A 403 30.06 0.74 3.52
C SER A 403 30.81 1.26 2.30
N SER A 404 30.21 1.09 1.13
CA SER A 404 30.68 1.68 -0.12
C SER A 404 29.50 2.19 -0.93
N ILE A 405 29.76 3.11 -1.85
CA ILE A 405 28.85 3.42 -2.94
C ILE A 405 29.34 2.66 -4.16
N GLU A 406 28.46 1.84 -4.74
CA GLU A 406 28.63 1.29 -6.08
C GLU A 406 27.96 2.22 -7.08
N LEU A 407 28.75 2.84 -7.96
CA LEU A 407 28.25 3.57 -9.12
C LEU A 407 28.25 2.64 -10.32
N ARG A 408 27.09 2.39 -10.92
CA ARG A 408 26.91 1.53 -12.10
C ARG A 408 26.45 2.35 -13.29
N LYS A 409 27.23 2.33 -14.37
CA LYS A 409 26.84 2.92 -15.66
C LYS A 409 25.86 2.00 -16.38
N TYR A 410 24.81 2.60 -16.93
CA TYR A 410 23.95 1.95 -17.92
C TYR A 410 24.30 2.44 -19.31
N ARG A 411 24.42 1.51 -20.27
CA ARG A 411 24.68 1.83 -21.68
C ARG A 411 23.58 2.70 -22.29
N ILE A 412 22.34 2.53 -21.81
CA ILE A 412 21.19 3.25 -22.33
C ILE A 412 21.00 4.52 -21.50
N GLY A 413 21.22 5.67 -22.14
CA GLY A 413 20.71 6.95 -21.66
C GLY A 413 21.54 7.67 -20.60
N TYR A 414 22.87 7.52 -20.56
CA TYR A 414 23.73 8.30 -19.65
C TYR A 414 23.29 8.21 -18.17
N MET A 415 22.73 7.06 -17.80
CA MET A 415 22.17 6.80 -16.48
C MET A 415 23.24 6.17 -15.58
N VAL A 416 23.35 6.70 -14.36
CA VAL A 416 24.19 6.19 -13.29
C VAL A 416 23.27 5.72 -12.18
N MET A 417 23.42 4.47 -11.76
CA MET A 417 22.83 4.03 -10.51
C MET A 417 23.88 4.14 -9.42
N ALA A 418 23.59 4.91 -8.38
CA ALA A 418 24.34 4.85 -7.14
C ALA A 418 23.60 3.93 -6.17
N GLU A 419 24.28 2.89 -5.70
CA GLU A 419 23.76 1.94 -4.73
C GLU A 419 24.72 1.85 -3.54
N LYS A 420 24.21 2.14 -2.35
CA LYS A 420 24.95 1.92 -1.11
C LYS A 420 25.04 0.44 -0.85
N LYS A 421 26.26 -0.08 -0.74
CA LYS A 421 26.54 -1.40 -0.19
C LYS A 421 27.03 -1.25 1.23
N VAL A 422 26.56 -2.17 2.08
CA VAL A 422 27.01 -2.26 3.45
C VAL A 422 27.82 -3.54 3.58
N LYS A 423 28.93 -3.47 4.30
CA LYS A 423 29.76 -4.64 4.58
C LYS A 423 29.00 -5.57 5.51
N ASN A 424 28.83 -6.82 5.09
CA ASN A 424 28.32 -7.87 5.95
C ASN A 424 29.43 -8.30 6.91
N LEU A 425 29.25 -8.04 8.20
CA LEU A 425 30.19 -8.47 9.24
C LEU A 425 29.87 -9.90 9.66
N ARG A 426 30.90 -10.76 9.63
CA ARG A 426 30.85 -12.08 10.28
C ARG A 426 30.98 -11.92 11.79
N LEU A 427 30.55 -12.91 12.56
CA LEU A 427 30.60 -12.88 14.03
C LEU A 427 31.98 -12.46 14.56
N GLY A 428 33.06 -13.15 14.16
CA GLY A 428 34.40 -12.80 14.63
C GLY A 428 34.87 -11.39 14.23
N ALA A 429 34.39 -10.86 13.09
CA ALA A 429 34.69 -9.48 12.69
C ALA A 429 33.91 -8.47 13.55
N LEU A 430 32.68 -8.80 13.94
CA LEU A 430 31.88 -8.00 14.85
C LEU A 430 32.44 -8.03 16.29
N GLU A 431 32.85 -9.19 16.78
CA GLU A 431 33.48 -9.34 18.10
C GLU A 431 34.81 -8.58 18.17
N SER A 432 35.63 -8.71 17.12
CA SER A 432 36.88 -7.94 17.00
C SER A 432 36.60 -6.43 16.98
N PHE A 433 35.56 -6.02 16.26
CA PHE A 433 35.13 -4.63 16.19
C PHE A 433 34.70 -4.09 17.57
N ILE A 434 33.87 -4.82 18.31
CA ILE A 434 33.42 -4.44 19.64
C ILE A 434 34.59 -4.39 20.62
N SER A 435 35.47 -5.39 20.57
CA SER A 435 36.68 -5.45 21.40
C SER A 435 37.60 -4.25 21.14
N GLU A 436 37.77 -3.87 19.87
CA GLU A 436 38.55 -2.70 19.51
C GLU A 436 37.89 -1.39 19.98
N TRP A 437 36.56 -1.28 19.88
CA TRP A 437 35.82 -0.14 20.42
C TRP A 437 36.01 0.00 21.93
N MET A 438 35.92 -1.10 22.69
CA MET A 438 36.14 -1.14 24.15
C MET A 438 37.56 -0.73 24.58
N LYS A 439 38.54 -0.90 23.70
CA LYS A 439 39.94 -0.52 23.95
C LYS A 439 40.23 0.95 23.63
N ARG A 440 39.31 1.65 22.97
CA ARG A 440 39.45 3.06 22.56
C ARG A 440 38.77 3.98 23.58
N SER A 441 38.43 5.22 23.20
CA SER A 441 37.74 6.15 24.12
C SER A 441 36.27 5.81 24.36
N GLY A 442 35.67 4.97 23.52
CA GLY A 442 34.24 4.66 23.58
C GLY A 442 33.31 5.74 23.03
N ASP A 443 33.82 6.90 22.61
CA ASP A 443 32.98 8.04 22.16
C ASP A 443 32.45 7.90 20.74
N PHE A 444 33.18 7.14 19.90
CA PHE A 444 32.91 6.98 18.48
C PHE A 444 32.91 5.49 18.13
N VAL A 445 32.07 5.10 17.19
CA VAL A 445 31.99 3.74 16.66
C VAL A 445 33.21 3.47 15.76
N VAL A 446 33.45 4.33 14.76
CA VAL A 446 34.63 4.28 13.87
C VAL A 446 35.06 5.69 13.48
N GLY A 447 36.35 5.99 13.62
CA GLY A 447 36.87 7.33 13.34
C GLY A 447 36.15 8.36 14.21
N GLN A 448 35.52 9.35 13.59
CA GLN A 448 34.72 10.39 14.27
C GLN A 448 33.20 10.11 14.23
N LEU A 449 32.77 8.92 13.83
CA LEU A 449 31.36 8.59 13.63
C LEU A 449 30.77 7.94 14.87
N ARG A 450 29.78 8.58 15.51
CA ARG A 450 29.04 7.99 16.65
C ARG A 450 27.96 7.01 16.23
N LYS A 451 27.69 6.88 14.93
CA LYS A 451 26.62 6.05 14.36
C LYS A 451 27.09 5.48 13.04
N VAL A 452 26.88 4.18 12.78
CA VAL A 452 27.17 3.53 11.50
C VAL A 452 26.13 2.46 11.19
N THR A 453 25.99 2.08 9.92
CA THR A 453 25.15 0.96 9.50
C THR A 453 26.04 -0.19 9.03
N VAL A 454 25.74 -1.40 9.48
CA VAL A 454 26.38 -2.65 9.05
C VAL A 454 25.35 -3.67 8.57
N GLY A 455 25.77 -4.62 7.77
CA GLY A 455 24.98 -5.82 7.49
C GLY A 455 25.40 -6.92 8.44
N LEU A 456 24.45 -7.64 9.02
CA LEU A 456 24.71 -8.85 9.81
C LEU A 456 23.83 -9.96 9.26
N SER A 457 24.36 -11.19 9.20
CA SER A 457 23.50 -12.33 8.92
C SER A 457 22.54 -12.55 10.08
N PHE A 458 21.38 -13.13 9.78
CA PHE A 458 20.41 -13.52 10.81
C PHE A 458 21.04 -14.34 11.94
N THR A 459 21.91 -15.28 11.61
CA THR A 459 22.63 -16.13 12.58
C THR A 459 23.61 -15.36 13.48
N VAL A 460 24.21 -14.26 12.99
CA VAL A 460 25.07 -13.40 13.82
C VAL A 460 24.21 -12.58 14.76
N TRP A 461 23.08 -12.06 14.26
CA TRP A 461 22.15 -11.28 15.05
C TRP A 461 21.51 -12.07 16.20
N GLU A 462 21.01 -13.27 15.90
CA GLU A 462 20.40 -14.16 16.89
C GLU A 462 21.36 -14.50 18.04
N ARG A 463 22.66 -14.60 17.77
CA ARG A 463 23.68 -14.86 18.79
C ARG A 463 23.97 -13.69 19.72
N ILE A 464 23.79 -12.46 19.24
CA ILE A 464 24.17 -11.25 20.00
C ILE A 464 22.97 -10.53 20.61
N SER A 465 21.74 -10.87 20.23
CA SER A 465 20.53 -10.20 20.70
C SER A 465 19.58 -11.19 21.37
N ASN A 466 19.19 -10.90 22.61
CA ASN A 466 18.11 -11.64 23.26
C ASN A 466 16.73 -11.02 22.99
N ASP A 467 16.64 -9.72 22.66
CA ASP A 467 15.37 -9.00 22.49
C ASP A 467 15.52 -7.77 21.55
N ARG A 468 15.78 -8.01 20.26
CA ARG A 468 15.85 -7.00 19.18
C ARG A 468 16.91 -5.89 19.31
N GLN A 469 17.69 -5.86 20.39
CA GLN A 469 18.79 -4.92 20.63
C GLN A 469 19.92 -5.62 21.39
N ALA A 470 21.16 -5.18 21.14
CA ALA A 470 22.33 -5.57 21.91
C ALA A 470 23.02 -4.32 22.45
N PHE A 471 23.50 -4.38 23.69
CA PHE A 471 24.22 -3.29 24.34
C PHE A 471 25.55 -3.80 24.86
N TYR A 472 26.59 -3.01 24.63
CA TYR A 472 27.94 -3.27 25.16
C TYR A 472 28.39 -2.02 25.92
N VAL A 473 28.64 -2.17 27.22
CA VAL A 473 29.09 -1.06 28.08
C VAL A 473 30.59 -0.84 27.87
N HIS A 474 31.01 0.42 27.76
CA HIS A 474 32.43 0.75 27.68
C HIS A 474 33.09 0.63 29.06
N PRO A 475 34.28 0.02 29.21
CA PRO A 475 34.90 -0.19 30.52
C PRO A 475 35.41 1.11 31.18
N HIS A 476 35.70 2.13 30.38
CA HIS A 476 36.37 3.36 30.85
C HIS A 476 35.63 4.65 30.45
N ALA A 477 34.41 4.54 29.90
CA ALA A 477 33.65 5.70 29.46
C ALA A 477 32.18 5.53 29.84
N ASN A 478 31.51 6.65 30.10
CA ASN A 478 30.07 6.67 30.38
C ASN A 478 29.25 6.51 29.09
N SER A 479 29.54 5.46 28.31
CA SER A 479 28.94 5.20 27.01
C SER A 479 28.65 3.70 26.81
N ARG A 480 27.68 3.42 25.97
CA ARG A 480 27.35 2.06 25.52
C ARG A 480 27.23 2.02 24.01
N LEU A 481 27.74 0.96 23.41
CA LEU A 481 27.51 0.63 22.02
C LEU A 481 26.17 -0.09 21.90
N LYS A 482 25.19 0.57 21.31
CA LYS A 482 23.89 0.01 20.97
C LYS A 482 23.91 -0.55 19.56
N ILE A 483 23.52 -1.81 19.38
CA ILE A 483 23.27 -2.43 18.08
C ILE A 483 21.77 -2.69 17.96
N GLN A 484 21.13 -2.10 16.95
CA GLN A 484 19.69 -2.18 16.75
C GLN A 484 19.35 -2.57 15.30
N ALA A 485 18.42 -3.50 15.15
CA ALA A 485 17.86 -3.84 13.84
C ALA A 485 17.18 -2.63 13.20
N SER A 486 17.49 -2.37 11.93
CA SER A 486 16.71 -1.46 11.09
C SER A 486 15.32 -2.06 10.81
N ARG A 487 14.38 -1.24 10.35
CA ARG A 487 13.12 -1.74 9.77
C ARG A 487 13.35 -2.61 8.54
N ASP A 488 14.51 -2.45 7.89
CA ASP A 488 14.92 -3.28 6.79
C ASP A 488 15.65 -4.52 7.32
N CYS A 489 15.15 -5.70 6.97
CA CYS A 489 15.78 -6.96 7.26
C CYS A 489 17.25 -6.93 6.80
N ASP A 490 18.15 -7.51 7.61
CA ASP A 490 19.60 -7.65 7.38
C ASP A 490 20.48 -6.43 7.61
N LEU A 491 19.93 -5.29 8.03
CA LEU A 491 20.73 -4.10 8.34
C LEU A 491 20.58 -3.66 9.80
N TYR A 492 21.72 -3.33 10.38
CA TYR A 492 21.83 -3.02 11.80
C TYR A 492 22.55 -1.69 11.96
N THR A 493 22.02 -0.87 12.86
CA THR A 493 22.63 0.39 13.25
C THR A 493 23.45 0.15 14.50
N MET A 494 24.74 0.46 14.45
CA MET A 494 25.57 0.59 15.63
C MET A 494 25.66 2.07 16.01
N SER A 495 25.39 2.39 17.27
CA SER A 495 25.43 3.76 17.78
C SER A 495 26.01 3.81 19.18
N VAL A 496 26.93 4.74 19.43
CA VAL A 496 27.31 5.11 20.79
C VAL A 496 26.19 5.95 21.37
N VAL A 497 25.67 5.54 22.53
CA VAL A 497 24.70 6.29 23.31
C VAL A 497 25.22 6.44 24.73
N SER A 498 24.83 7.52 25.41
CA SER A 498 25.12 7.66 26.85
C SER A 498 24.40 6.55 27.64
N ILE A 499 25.00 6.21 28.77
CA ILE A 499 24.30 5.41 29.77
C ILE A 499 23.24 6.32 30.40
N ASP A 500 22.00 5.83 30.41
CA ASP A 500 20.92 6.52 31.11
C ASP A 500 21.05 6.19 32.60
N PRO A 501 21.31 7.18 33.46
CA PRO A 501 21.49 6.98 34.89
C PRO A 501 20.42 6.09 35.53
N GLU A 502 19.16 6.33 35.16
CA GLU A 502 18.02 5.69 35.82
C GLU A 502 17.86 4.22 35.44
N THR A 503 18.56 3.78 34.39
CA THR A 503 18.48 2.39 33.89
C THR A 503 19.54 1.47 34.47
N VAL A 504 20.51 2.00 35.22
CA VAL A 504 21.59 1.23 35.84
C VAL A 504 21.15 0.77 37.22
N LYS A 505 20.89 -0.54 37.38
CA LYS A 505 20.49 -1.12 38.68
C LYS A 505 21.63 -1.21 39.69
N ASP A 506 22.87 -1.35 39.21
CA ASP A 506 24.08 -1.41 40.03
C ASP A 506 25.08 -0.36 39.52
N TRP A 507 25.08 0.81 40.17
CA TRP A 507 26.03 1.86 39.88
C TRP A 507 27.41 1.47 40.39
N ASN A 508 28.37 1.32 39.47
CA ASN A 508 29.77 1.31 39.85
C ASN A 508 30.20 2.77 40.12
N LEU A 509 29.92 3.26 41.33
CA LEU A 509 30.09 4.67 41.73
C LEU A 509 31.53 5.17 41.54
N GLU A 510 32.53 4.28 41.61
CA GLU A 510 33.94 4.60 41.33
C GLU A 510 34.17 5.17 39.92
N LEU A 511 33.36 4.77 38.93
CA LEU A 511 33.46 5.31 37.55
C LEU A 511 32.87 6.72 37.42
N LEU A 512 31.95 7.11 38.31
CA LEU A 512 31.33 8.43 38.29
C LEU A 512 32.11 9.47 39.10
N PHE A 513 32.69 9.02 40.22
CA PHE A 513 33.29 9.92 41.21
C PHE A 513 34.82 9.81 41.26
N GLY A 514 35.42 8.90 40.49
CA GLY A 514 36.85 8.58 40.58
C GLY A 514 37.13 7.65 41.76
N ALA A 515 38.14 6.80 41.62
CA ALA A 515 38.69 6.09 42.77
C ALA A 515 39.47 7.11 43.63
N GLU A 516 39.15 7.22 44.92
CA GLU A 516 39.93 8.01 45.88
C GLU A 516 41.39 7.54 45.99
#